data_AF-A0A381QW75-F1
#
_entry.id   AF-A0A381QW75-F1
#
_cell.length_a   1.000
_cell.length_b   1.000
_cell.length_c   1.000
_cell.angle_alpha   90.00
_cell.angle_beta   90.00
_cell.angle_gamma   90.00
#
_symmetry.space_group_name_H-M   'P 1'
#
loop_
_entity.id
_entity.type
_entity.pdbx_description
1 polymer ?
#
loop_
_entity_poly.entity_id
_entity_poly.type
_entity_poly.pdbx_seq_one_letter_code
_entity_poly.pdbx_strand_id
1 'polypeptide(L)'
;MIAKVSRWSPGLTLIELVTTIVILGIIMVGLGLSLRTVTHHYQDDSVLLEVHNYGNAVMREIMKEISLARIINKEQINGYSRISLKKYDTFGNETSTVITANASEGIFFNYQIPLDGNLRFPTKGRFRNNNQRIITLKDFYAEEVEFIRPNLARYANSTWEINMDIEVESFVSLGGSIKELVQFQRVAFMPNRYISPRSLISNQVGS
;
A
#
# COMPACT_ATOMS: atom_id res chain seq x y z
N MET A 1 46.03 50.09 -55.78
CA MET A 1 44.77 49.70 -55.11
C MET A 1 45.16 48.74 -53.98
N ILE A 2 45.27 49.24 -52.75
CA ILE A 2 45.68 48.45 -51.57
C ILE A 2 44.64 48.64 -50.46
N ALA A 3 44.39 47.52 -49.77
CA ALA A 3 43.22 47.12 -49.01
C ALA A 3 42.82 48.00 -47.81
N LYS A 4 41.54 47.84 -47.41
CA LYS A 4 41.17 47.81 -45.99
C LYS A 4 39.92 46.96 -45.78
N VAL A 5 40.11 45.67 -45.47
CA VAL A 5 39.06 44.86 -44.85
C VAL A 5 39.15 45.11 -43.35
N SER A 6 38.24 45.92 -42.83
CA SER A 6 38.02 46.10 -41.39
C SER A 6 37.36 44.85 -40.83
N ARG A 7 38.14 43.89 -40.35
CA ARG A 7 37.66 42.84 -39.44
C ARG A 7 37.74 43.36 -38.01
N TRP A 8 36.67 44.01 -37.55
CA TRP A 8 36.38 44.12 -36.12
C TRP A 8 35.53 42.92 -35.73
N SER A 9 36.18 41.89 -35.20
CA SER A 9 35.51 40.97 -34.28
C SER A 9 35.49 41.68 -32.93
N PRO A 10 34.33 42.06 -32.38
CA PRO A 10 34.30 42.50 -31.00
C PRO A 10 34.70 41.27 -30.15
N GLY A 11 35.91 41.30 -29.61
CA GLY A 11 36.28 40.38 -28.55
C GLY A 11 35.30 40.59 -27.39
N LEU A 12 34.86 39.49 -26.78
CA LEU A 12 33.91 39.48 -25.68
C LEU A 12 34.38 40.45 -24.60
N THR A 13 33.60 41.49 -24.33
CA THR A 13 34.01 42.53 -23.38
C THR A 13 34.08 41.94 -21.97
N LEU A 14 34.97 42.46 -21.10
CA LEU A 14 35.10 41.95 -19.73
C LEU A 14 33.75 41.95 -18.99
N ILE A 15 32.92 42.96 -19.25
CA ILE A 15 31.59 43.07 -18.65
C ILE A 15 30.61 42.01 -19.17
N GLU A 16 30.69 41.65 -20.45
CA GLU A 16 29.91 40.55 -21.05
C GLU A 16 30.35 39.19 -20.49
N LEU A 17 31.64 39.01 -20.24
CA LEU A 17 32.17 37.79 -19.62
C LEU A 17 31.72 37.66 -18.16
N VAL A 18 31.79 38.74 -17.39
CA VAL A 18 31.35 38.75 -15.98
C VAL A 18 29.83 38.56 -15.88
N THR A 19 29.05 39.23 -16.72
CA THR A 19 27.57 39.09 -16.71
C THR A 19 27.13 37.69 -17.12
N THR A 20 27.74 37.07 -18.13
CA THR A 20 27.43 35.69 -18.52
C THR A 20 27.78 34.68 -17.43
N ILE A 21 28.92 34.83 -16.75
CA ILE A 21 29.28 33.97 -15.60
C ILE A 21 28.27 34.11 -14.46
N VAL A 22 27.86 35.33 -14.12
CA VAL A 22 26.87 35.58 -13.05
C VAL A 22 25.52 34.94 -13.40
N ILE A 23 25.04 35.14 -14.64
CA ILE A 23 23.77 34.55 -15.10
C ILE A 23 23.84 33.01 -15.06
N LEU A 24 24.93 32.42 -15.57
CA LEU A 24 25.13 30.97 -15.52
C LEU A 24 25.21 30.45 -14.07
N GLY A 25 25.84 31.21 -13.17
CA GLY A 25 25.89 30.89 -11.74
C GLY A 25 24.50 30.84 -11.11
N ILE A 26 23.66 31.85 -11.37
CA ILE A 26 22.27 31.89 -10.87
C ILE A 26 21.47 30.71 -11.44
N ILE A 27 21.59 30.42 -12.74
CA ILE A 27 20.90 29.30 -13.38
C ILE A 27 21.34 27.97 -12.76
N MET A 28 22.65 27.74 -12.60
CA MET A 28 23.17 26.49 -12.01
C MET A 28 22.71 26.31 -10.57
N VAL A 29 22.69 27.37 -9.77
CA VAL A 29 22.17 27.31 -8.39
C VAL A 29 20.67 27.01 -8.39
N GLY A 30 19.89 27.69 -9.23
CA GLY A 30 18.44 27.46 -9.35
C GLY A 30 18.09 26.04 -9.78
N LEU A 31 18.80 25.50 -10.78
CA LEU A 31 18.64 24.12 -11.25
C LEU A 31 19.09 23.11 -10.19
N GLY A 32 20.22 23.36 -9.52
CA GLY A 32 20.75 22.48 -8.49
C GLY A 32 19.80 22.32 -7.30
N LEU A 33 19.20 23.41 -6.83
CA LEU A 33 18.19 23.37 -5.78
C LEU A 33 16.91 22.67 -6.25
N SER A 34 16.44 22.97 -7.46
CA SER A 34 15.23 22.36 -8.02
C SER A 34 15.36 20.83 -8.17
N LEU A 35 16.51 20.34 -8.65
CA LEU A 35 16.77 18.91 -8.78
C LEU A 35 16.78 18.19 -7.43
N ARG A 36 17.30 18.83 -6.37
CA ARG A 36 17.28 18.24 -5.02
C ARG A 36 15.84 18.08 -4.50
N THR A 37 14.99 19.07 -4.71
CA THR A 37 13.59 18.99 -4.28
C THR A 37 12.81 17.94 -5.08
N VAL A 38 12.97 17.91 -6.40
CA VAL A 38 12.29 16.92 -7.26
C VAL A 38 12.73 15.50 -6.91
N THR A 39 14.03 15.29 -6.69
CA THR A 39 14.52 13.96 -6.30
C THR A 39 13.99 13.53 -4.94
N HIS A 40 13.78 14.44 -3.99
CA HIS A 40 13.15 14.12 -2.70
C HIS A 40 11.72 13.60 -2.88
N HIS A 41 10.85 14.37 -3.55
CA HIS A 41 9.46 13.97 -3.78
C HIS A 41 9.36 12.65 -4.57
N TYR A 42 10.18 12.49 -5.61
CA TYR A 42 10.22 11.27 -6.39
C TYR A 42 10.49 10.02 -5.52
N GLN A 43 11.36 10.14 -4.52
CA GLN A 43 11.66 9.02 -3.63
C GLN A 43 10.46 8.65 -2.76
N ASP A 44 9.76 9.62 -2.17
CA ASP A 44 8.57 9.38 -1.36
C ASP A 44 7.44 8.79 -2.21
N ASP A 45 7.19 9.33 -3.39
CA ASP A 45 6.15 8.86 -4.30
C ASP A 45 6.39 7.41 -4.75
N SER A 46 7.64 7.05 -5.07
CA SER A 46 7.98 5.68 -5.46
C SER A 46 7.71 4.67 -4.34
N VAL A 47 7.94 5.10 -3.11
CA VAL A 47 7.74 4.35 -1.88
C VAL A 47 6.26 4.13 -1.60
N LEU A 48 5.45 5.16 -1.75
CA LEU A 48 3.99 5.10 -1.59
C LEU A 48 3.36 4.24 -2.69
N LEU A 49 3.86 4.34 -3.92
CA LEU A 49 3.41 3.52 -5.04
C LEU A 49 3.60 2.02 -4.76
N GLU A 50 4.76 1.62 -4.22
CA GLU A 50 5.00 0.23 -3.82
C GLU A 50 4.02 -0.23 -2.73
N VAL A 51 3.74 0.63 -1.74
CA VAL A 51 2.75 0.36 -0.67
C VAL A 51 1.34 0.22 -1.24
N HIS A 52 0.93 1.11 -2.14
CA HIS A 52 -0.36 1.02 -2.85
C HIS A 52 -0.48 -0.26 -3.67
N ASN A 53 0.57 -0.65 -4.39
CA ASN A 53 0.57 -1.87 -5.18
C ASN A 53 0.46 -3.10 -4.28
N TYR A 54 1.22 -3.15 -3.19
CA TYR A 54 1.12 -4.21 -2.19
C TYR A 54 -0.29 -4.30 -1.60
N GLY A 55 -0.81 -3.20 -1.04
CA GLY A 55 -2.11 -3.19 -0.37
C GLY A 55 -3.25 -3.56 -1.30
N ASN A 56 -3.26 -3.05 -2.54
CA ASN A 56 -4.27 -3.43 -3.52
C ASN A 56 -4.18 -4.92 -3.92
N ALA A 57 -2.98 -5.45 -4.10
CA ALA A 57 -2.79 -6.84 -4.49
C ALA A 57 -3.19 -7.80 -3.35
N VAL A 58 -2.80 -7.51 -2.11
CA VAL A 58 -3.20 -8.30 -0.94
C VAL A 58 -4.70 -8.22 -0.75
N MET A 59 -5.27 -7.02 -0.78
CA MET A 59 -6.71 -6.84 -0.58
C MET A 59 -7.52 -7.59 -1.63
N ARG A 60 -7.07 -7.64 -2.89
CA ARG A 60 -7.68 -8.47 -3.93
C ARG A 60 -7.66 -9.96 -3.59
N GLU A 61 -6.56 -10.47 -3.03
CA GLU A 61 -6.47 -11.87 -2.63
C GLU A 61 -7.36 -12.16 -1.41
N ILE A 62 -7.40 -11.27 -0.41
CA ILE A 62 -8.30 -11.38 0.75
C ILE A 62 -9.75 -11.44 0.27
N MET A 63 -10.14 -10.54 -0.62
CA MET A 63 -11.48 -10.46 -1.21
C MET A 63 -11.87 -11.77 -1.92
N LYS A 64 -10.95 -12.32 -2.72
CA LYS A 64 -11.16 -13.60 -3.41
C LYS A 64 -11.36 -14.73 -2.39
N GLU A 65 -10.51 -14.81 -1.38
CA GLU A 65 -10.58 -15.82 -0.33
C GLU A 65 -11.89 -15.74 0.47
N ILE A 66 -12.33 -14.54 0.84
CA ILE A 66 -13.61 -14.31 1.53
C ILE A 66 -14.80 -14.67 0.63
N SER A 67 -14.77 -14.33 -0.66
CA SER A 67 -15.86 -14.66 -1.58
C SER A 67 -16.09 -16.18 -1.73
N LEU A 68 -15.03 -16.97 -1.57
CA LEU A 68 -15.12 -18.44 -1.61
C LEU A 68 -15.54 -19.04 -0.27
N ALA A 69 -15.39 -18.31 0.83
CA ALA A 69 -15.69 -18.80 2.16
C ALA A 69 -17.19 -18.84 2.46
N ARG A 70 -17.57 -19.82 3.30
CA ARG A 70 -18.92 -19.97 3.84
C ARG A 70 -19.00 -19.47 5.28
N ILE A 71 -17.90 -19.60 6.03
CA ILE A 71 -17.79 -19.16 7.42
C ILE A 71 -16.56 -18.26 7.51
N ILE A 72 -16.69 -17.18 8.29
CA ILE A 72 -15.63 -16.23 8.59
C ILE A 72 -15.68 -15.97 10.09
N ASN A 73 -14.53 -16.10 10.75
CA ASN A 73 -14.35 -15.84 12.17
C ASN A 73 -13.21 -14.85 12.36
N LYS A 74 -13.44 -13.84 13.20
CA LYS A 74 -12.42 -12.88 13.62
C LYS A 74 -11.79 -13.36 14.92
N GLU A 75 -10.48 -13.41 14.94
CA GLU A 75 -9.68 -13.75 16.11
C GLU A 75 -8.60 -12.68 16.30
N GLN A 76 -8.30 -12.33 17.54
CA GLN A 76 -7.16 -11.47 17.85
C GLN A 76 -6.32 -12.17 18.91
N ILE A 77 -5.10 -12.58 18.53
CA ILE A 77 -4.22 -13.40 19.36
C ILE A 77 -2.84 -12.77 19.34
N ASN A 78 -2.28 -12.46 20.52
CA ASN A 78 -0.91 -11.97 20.69
C ASN A 78 -0.56 -10.72 19.85
N GLY A 79 -1.51 -9.80 19.67
CA GLY A 79 -1.31 -8.59 18.85
C GLY A 79 -1.42 -8.81 17.34
N TYR A 80 -1.67 -10.04 16.88
CA TYR A 80 -1.99 -10.35 15.50
C TYR A 80 -3.51 -10.32 15.31
N SER A 81 -3.97 -9.59 14.28
CA SER A 81 -5.34 -9.71 13.80
C SER A 81 -5.42 -10.90 12.84
N ARG A 82 -6.37 -11.79 13.08
CA ARG A 82 -6.56 -13.02 12.33
C ARG A 82 -7.99 -13.15 11.84
N ILE A 83 -8.12 -13.53 10.58
CA ILE A 83 -9.39 -13.90 9.97
C ILE A 83 -9.29 -15.35 9.54
N SER A 84 -10.11 -16.21 10.12
CA SER A 84 -10.22 -17.62 9.75
C SER A 84 -11.41 -17.79 8.80
N LEU A 85 -11.16 -18.40 7.65
CA LEU A 85 -12.11 -18.62 6.59
C LEU A 85 -12.30 -20.11 6.36
N LYS A 86 -13.53 -20.60 6.41
CA LYS A 86 -13.85 -22.00 6.07
C LYS A 86 -14.55 -22.06 4.73
N LYS A 87 -13.99 -22.86 3.83
CA LYS A 87 -14.52 -23.18 2.51
C LYS A 87 -14.99 -24.63 2.51
N TYR A 88 -15.95 -24.94 1.65
CA TYR A 88 -16.42 -26.30 1.43
C TYR A 88 -16.32 -26.60 -0.07
N ASP A 89 -15.71 -27.73 -0.41
CA ASP A 89 -15.67 -28.20 -1.80
C ASP A 89 -17.03 -28.78 -2.24
N THR A 90 -17.12 -29.23 -3.49
CA THR A 90 -18.32 -29.88 -4.04
C THR A 90 -18.68 -31.20 -3.35
N PHE A 91 -17.71 -31.84 -2.68
CA PHE A 91 -17.87 -33.09 -1.94
C PHE A 91 -18.17 -32.87 -0.45
N GLY A 92 -18.23 -31.62 0.01
CA GLY A 92 -18.48 -31.25 1.40
C GLY A 92 -17.26 -31.24 2.32
N ASN A 93 -16.04 -31.41 1.79
CA ASN A 93 -14.82 -31.36 2.58
C ASN A 93 -14.49 -29.91 2.98
N GLU A 94 -14.17 -29.70 4.25
CA GLU A 94 -13.80 -28.40 4.79
C GLU A 94 -12.34 -28.09 4.50
N THR A 95 -12.08 -26.93 3.90
CA THR A 95 -10.74 -26.35 3.79
C THR A 95 -10.71 -25.02 4.53
N SER A 96 -9.75 -24.86 5.43
CA SER A 96 -9.58 -23.61 6.18
C SER A 96 -8.46 -22.77 5.60
N THR A 97 -8.64 -21.46 5.57
CA THR A 97 -7.61 -20.49 5.23
C THR A 97 -7.54 -19.43 6.32
N VAL A 98 -6.34 -19.18 6.84
CA VAL A 98 -6.09 -18.26 7.93
C VAL A 98 -5.32 -17.06 7.40
N ILE A 99 -5.95 -15.89 7.43
CA ILE A 99 -5.33 -14.62 7.07
C ILE A 99 -4.80 -13.99 8.37
N THR A 100 -3.50 -13.75 8.45
CA THR A 100 -2.85 -13.19 9.64
C THR A 100 -2.16 -11.88 9.30
N ALA A 101 -2.31 -10.87 10.15
CA ALA A 101 -1.66 -9.58 10.03
C ALA A 101 -0.54 -9.40 11.06
N ASN A 102 0.65 -9.06 10.59
CA ASN A 102 1.82 -8.69 11.38
C ASN A 102 2.21 -7.24 11.06
N ALA A 103 2.48 -6.43 12.08
CA ALA A 103 2.89 -5.04 11.93
C ALA A 103 4.16 -4.85 11.06
N SER A 104 5.14 -5.74 11.20
CA SER A 104 6.44 -5.63 10.55
C SER A 104 6.57 -6.45 9.26
N GLU A 105 5.71 -7.46 9.09
CA GLU A 105 5.83 -8.41 7.96
C GLU A 105 4.60 -8.42 7.04
N GLY A 106 3.57 -7.64 7.38
CA GLY A 106 2.37 -7.49 6.59
C GLY A 106 1.38 -8.65 6.76
N ILE A 107 0.66 -8.96 5.68
CA ILE A 107 -0.38 -9.99 5.65
C ILE A 107 0.18 -11.33 5.16
N PHE A 108 -0.26 -12.40 5.80
CA PHE A 108 0.02 -13.79 5.44
C PHE A 108 -1.26 -14.58 5.21
N PHE A 109 -1.21 -15.54 4.28
CA PHE A 109 -2.24 -16.56 4.08
C PHE A 109 -1.67 -17.90 4.51
N ASN A 110 -2.29 -18.55 5.49
CA ASN A 110 -1.79 -19.79 6.09
C ASN A 110 -0.32 -19.68 6.54
N TYR A 111 0.04 -18.53 7.12
CA TYR A 111 1.40 -18.20 7.55
C TYR A 111 2.44 -18.14 6.41
N GLN A 112 1.98 -18.04 5.16
CA GLN A 112 2.82 -17.89 3.98
C GLN A 112 2.60 -16.52 3.34
N ILE A 113 3.65 -16.03 2.66
CA ILE A 113 3.62 -14.78 1.92
C ILE A 113 2.63 -14.92 0.74
N PRO A 114 1.73 -13.95 0.50
CA PRO A 114 0.75 -14.03 -0.57
C PRO A 114 1.38 -14.14 -1.97
N LEU A 115 0.56 -14.57 -2.95
CA LEU A 115 0.98 -14.80 -4.34
C LEU A 115 2.22 -15.70 -4.45
N ASP A 116 2.18 -16.85 -3.77
CA ASP A 116 3.24 -17.87 -3.80
C ASP A 116 4.62 -17.33 -3.40
N GLY A 117 4.67 -16.40 -2.45
CA GLY A 117 5.93 -15.81 -1.99
C GLY A 117 6.38 -14.55 -2.73
N ASN A 118 5.66 -14.12 -3.76
CA ASN A 118 6.06 -12.98 -4.60
C ASN A 118 5.56 -11.64 -4.06
N LEU A 119 4.55 -11.62 -3.18
CA LEU A 119 3.98 -10.37 -2.65
C LEU A 119 4.50 -10.09 -1.24
N ARG A 120 5.78 -9.72 -1.14
CA ARG A 120 6.41 -9.37 0.14
C ARG A 120 5.95 -7.99 0.62
N PHE A 121 5.81 -7.84 1.93
CA PHE A 121 5.58 -6.53 2.54
C PHE A 121 6.77 -5.61 2.21
N PRO A 122 6.55 -4.36 1.74
CA PRO A 122 7.59 -3.55 1.09
C PRO A 122 8.58 -2.89 2.07
N THR A 123 8.97 -3.57 3.15
CA THR A 123 9.90 -3.05 4.17
C THR A 123 11.33 -2.87 3.66
N LYS A 124 11.70 -3.51 2.56
CA LYS A 124 13.00 -3.40 1.90
C LYS A 124 12.79 -2.97 0.45
N GLY A 125 13.71 -2.17 -0.07
CA GLY A 125 13.63 -1.69 -1.45
C GLY A 125 14.43 -0.42 -1.68
N ARG A 126 14.25 0.18 -2.85
CA ARG A 126 14.85 1.47 -3.17
C ARG A 126 14.34 2.51 -2.17
N PHE A 127 15.23 3.42 -1.75
CA PHE A 127 14.88 4.53 -0.86
C PHE A 127 14.40 4.12 0.56
N ARG A 128 14.62 2.85 0.96
CA ARG A 128 14.44 2.34 2.34
C ARG A 128 15.73 2.24 3.14
N ASN A 129 16.87 2.40 2.48
CA ASN A 129 18.18 2.24 3.10
C ASN A 129 18.40 3.24 4.24
N ASN A 130 19.23 2.85 5.22
CA ASN A 130 19.59 3.66 6.40
C ASN A 130 18.40 4.10 7.27
N ASN A 131 17.33 3.30 7.30
CA ASN A 131 16.11 3.58 8.07
C ASN A 131 15.48 4.95 7.76
N GLN A 132 15.72 5.46 6.55
CA GLN A 132 15.16 6.73 6.11
C GLN A 132 13.64 6.66 6.00
N ARG A 133 13.09 5.47 5.75
CA ARG A 133 11.64 5.26 5.64
C ARG A 133 11.25 3.91 6.23
N ILE A 134 10.36 3.91 7.21
CA ILE A 134 9.84 2.72 7.90
C ILE A 134 8.41 2.50 7.45
N ILE A 135 8.05 1.25 7.13
CA ILE A 135 6.68 0.87 6.78
C ILE A 135 6.16 -0.07 7.84
N THR A 136 4.95 0.17 8.30
CA THR A 136 4.32 -0.65 9.35
C THR A 136 2.86 -0.87 9.00
N LEU A 137 2.39 -2.10 9.10
CA LEU A 137 0.97 -2.40 9.06
C LEU A 137 0.38 -1.98 10.41
N LYS A 138 -0.45 -0.93 10.39
CA LYS A 138 -0.97 -0.30 11.60
C LYS A 138 -2.21 -1.02 12.09
N ASP A 139 -3.20 -1.16 11.21
CA ASP A 139 -4.47 -1.79 11.53
C ASP A 139 -4.89 -2.76 10.42
N PHE A 140 -5.51 -3.87 10.84
CA PHE A 140 -6.14 -4.82 9.94
C PHE A 140 -7.35 -5.44 10.64
N TYR A 141 -8.54 -5.28 10.09
CA TYR A 141 -9.75 -5.85 10.66
C TYR A 141 -10.81 -6.08 9.60
N ALA A 142 -11.77 -6.96 9.92
CA ALA A 142 -12.98 -7.14 9.15
C ALA A 142 -14.20 -7.04 10.08
N GLU A 143 -15.24 -6.38 9.60
CA GLU A 143 -16.48 -6.11 10.32
C GLU A 143 -17.69 -6.48 9.48
N GLU A 144 -18.74 -7.01 10.13
CA GLU A 144 -20.02 -7.24 9.46
C GLU A 144 -20.68 -5.90 9.15
N VAL A 145 -21.26 -5.77 7.95
CA VAL A 145 -21.98 -4.54 7.59
C VAL A 145 -23.22 -4.40 8.48
N GLU A 146 -23.35 -3.26 9.17
CA GLU A 146 -24.51 -2.97 10.01
C GLU A 146 -25.82 -2.92 9.19
N PHE A 147 -26.91 -3.43 9.75
CA PHE A 147 -28.21 -3.49 9.07
C PHE A 147 -29.25 -2.56 9.69
N ILE A 148 -30.08 -1.96 8.83
CA ILE A 148 -31.22 -1.11 9.24
C ILE A 148 -32.57 -1.86 9.08
N ARG A 149 -32.64 -2.95 8.30
CA ARG A 149 -33.90 -3.65 7.95
C ARG A 149 -33.82 -5.18 8.04
N PRO A 150 -34.80 -5.87 8.69
CA PRO A 150 -34.80 -7.33 8.86
C PRO A 150 -34.76 -8.14 7.56
N ASN A 151 -35.39 -7.64 6.48
CA ASN A 151 -35.46 -8.35 5.19
C ASN A 151 -34.10 -8.46 4.48
N LEU A 152 -33.10 -7.67 4.89
CA LEU A 152 -31.75 -7.69 4.33
C LEU A 152 -30.73 -8.37 5.26
N ALA A 153 -31.16 -8.91 6.40
CA ALA A 153 -30.25 -9.49 7.40
C ALA A 153 -29.35 -10.59 6.82
N ARG A 154 -29.86 -11.41 5.89
CA ARG A 154 -29.05 -12.46 5.26
C ARG A 154 -27.95 -11.88 4.36
N TYR A 155 -28.24 -10.80 3.64
CA TYR A 155 -27.28 -10.10 2.81
C TYR A 155 -26.23 -9.40 3.68
N ALA A 156 -26.66 -8.66 4.71
CA ALA A 156 -25.79 -7.98 5.66
C ALA A 156 -24.83 -8.97 6.34
N ASN A 157 -25.34 -10.08 6.89
CA ASN A 157 -24.51 -11.11 7.53
C ASN A 157 -23.57 -11.86 6.56
N SER A 158 -23.76 -11.68 5.26
CA SER A 158 -22.89 -12.25 4.21
C SER A 158 -22.01 -11.18 3.56
N THR A 159 -22.03 -9.96 4.07
CA THR A 159 -21.25 -8.82 3.55
C THR A 159 -20.36 -8.30 4.66
N TRP A 160 -19.08 -8.17 4.36
CA TRP A 160 -18.06 -7.79 5.32
C TRP A 160 -17.27 -6.60 4.78
N GLU A 161 -17.00 -5.65 5.64
CA GLU A 161 -16.08 -4.56 5.37
C GLU A 161 -14.70 -4.95 5.88
N ILE A 162 -13.69 -4.82 5.02
CA ILE A 162 -12.30 -5.14 5.32
C ILE A 162 -11.52 -3.84 5.27
N ASN A 163 -10.80 -3.57 6.35
CA ASN A 163 -9.98 -2.40 6.53
C ASN A 163 -8.53 -2.81 6.77
N MET A 164 -7.62 -2.13 6.08
CA MET A 164 -6.18 -2.32 6.21
C MET A 164 -5.49 -0.96 6.10
N ASP A 165 -4.71 -0.63 7.11
CA ASP A 165 -4.01 0.65 7.18
C ASP A 165 -2.50 0.41 7.26
N ILE A 166 -1.76 1.02 6.33
CA ILE A 166 -0.31 0.93 6.27
C ILE A 166 0.26 2.33 6.55
N GLU A 167 1.10 2.44 7.57
CA GLU A 167 1.82 3.67 7.92
C GLU A 167 3.20 3.68 7.25
N VAL A 168 3.56 4.80 6.64
CA VAL A 168 4.89 5.09 6.12
C VAL A 168 5.46 6.26 6.90
N GLU A 169 6.53 6.01 7.65
CA GLU A 169 7.24 7.02 8.42
C GLU A 169 8.57 7.37 7.75
N SER A 170 8.75 8.63 7.36
CA SER A 170 9.92 9.14 6.64
C SER A 170 10.76 10.07 7.54
N PHE A 171 12.05 9.76 7.69
CA PHE A 171 13.04 10.48 8.52
C PHE A 171 13.98 11.38 7.71
N VAL A 172 13.57 11.77 6.49
CA VAL A 172 14.44 12.45 5.53
C VAL A 172 14.41 13.99 5.68
N SER A 173 13.50 14.53 6.50
CA SER A 173 13.33 15.97 6.69
C SER A 173 14.12 16.52 7.88
N LEU A 174 14.64 17.76 7.78
CA LEU A 174 15.25 18.48 8.91
C LEU A 174 14.25 18.80 10.04
N GLY A 175 12.95 18.63 9.81
CA GLY A 175 11.87 18.97 10.74
C GLY A 175 11.34 17.79 11.57
N GLY A 176 11.95 16.60 11.46
CA GLY A 176 11.52 15.39 12.17
C GLY A 176 10.93 14.33 11.23
N SER A 177 10.25 13.33 11.80
CA SER A 177 9.62 12.28 11.02
C SER A 177 8.24 12.70 10.50
N ILE A 178 7.97 12.37 9.25
CA ILE A 178 6.67 12.57 8.59
C ILE A 178 6.00 11.22 8.52
N LYS A 179 4.78 11.10 9.06
CA LYS A 179 3.96 9.89 9.00
C LYS A 179 2.84 10.07 7.99
N GLU A 180 2.75 9.14 7.04
CA GLU A 180 1.69 9.09 6.06
C GLU A 180 0.91 7.77 6.21
N LEU A 181 -0.42 7.87 6.25
CA LEU A 181 -1.30 6.72 6.42
C LEU A 181 -1.95 6.37 5.09
N VAL A 182 -1.71 5.16 4.61
CA VAL A 182 -2.32 4.62 3.39
C VAL A 182 -3.40 3.63 3.78
N GLN A 183 -4.66 4.00 3.53
CA GLN A 183 -5.83 3.23 3.94
C GLN A 183 -6.44 2.44 2.77
N PHE A 184 -6.79 1.19 3.04
CA PHE A 184 -7.44 0.30 2.08
C PHE A 184 -8.73 -0.24 2.69
N GLN A 185 -9.85 0.22 2.17
CA GLN A 185 -11.18 -0.23 2.55
C GLN A 185 -11.83 -0.96 1.37
N ARG A 186 -12.35 -2.16 1.59
CA ARG A 186 -13.11 -2.94 0.59
C ARG A 186 -14.27 -3.67 1.24
N VAL A 187 -15.35 -3.82 0.49
CA VAL A 187 -16.53 -4.58 0.90
C VAL A 187 -16.54 -5.92 0.18
N ALA A 188 -16.42 -7.01 0.93
CA ALA A 188 -16.49 -8.38 0.43
C ALA A 188 -17.88 -8.98 0.62
N PHE A 189 -18.40 -9.58 -0.45
CA PHE A 189 -19.61 -10.39 -0.38
C PHE A 189 -19.24 -11.88 -0.37
N MET A 190 -19.87 -12.64 0.52
CA MET A 190 -19.73 -14.08 0.68
C MET A 190 -20.93 -14.81 0.06
N PRO A 191 -20.94 -15.06 -1.27
CA PRO A 191 -22.06 -15.72 -1.93
C PRO A 191 -22.37 -17.10 -1.33
N ASN A 192 -21.33 -17.85 -0.97
CA ASN A 192 -21.48 -19.18 -0.38
C ASN A 192 -22.14 -19.13 0.99
N ARG A 193 -21.90 -18.10 1.80
CA ARG A 193 -22.62 -17.89 3.07
C ARG A 193 -24.07 -17.49 2.83
N TYR A 194 -24.32 -16.64 1.84
CA TYR A 194 -25.66 -16.15 1.50
C TYR A 194 -26.63 -17.26 1.05
N ILE A 195 -26.17 -18.13 0.14
CA ILE A 195 -27.00 -19.20 -0.43
C ILE A 195 -27.07 -20.46 0.43
N SER A 196 -26.18 -20.61 1.41
CA SER A 196 -26.15 -21.82 2.24
C SER A 196 -27.38 -21.93 3.16
N PRO A 197 -27.98 -23.13 3.30
CA PRO A 197 -29.03 -23.37 4.29
C PRO A 197 -28.53 -23.13 5.72
N ARG A 198 -29.33 -22.44 6.55
CA ARG A 198 -28.99 -22.14 7.96
C ARG A 198 -28.67 -23.37 8.81
N SER A 199 -29.17 -24.56 8.46
CA SER A 199 -28.96 -25.81 9.20
C SER A 199 -27.51 -26.31 9.20
N LEU A 200 -26.68 -25.89 8.25
CA LEU A 200 -25.24 -26.23 8.23
C LEU A 200 -24.40 -25.31 9.11
N ILE A 201 -24.95 -24.16 9.53
CA ILE A 201 -24.26 -23.16 10.36
C ILE A 201 -24.55 -23.41 11.85
N SER A 202 -25.72 -23.95 12.22
CA SER A 202 -26.07 -24.20 13.63
C SER A 202 -25.42 -25.42 14.26
N ASN A 203 -24.96 -26.39 13.46
CA ASN A 203 -24.38 -27.64 13.97
C ASN A 203 -22.95 -27.48 14.55
N GLN A 204 -22.35 -26.28 14.57
CA GLN A 204 -21.02 -26.05 15.16
C GLN A 204 -21.02 -25.14 16.40
N VAL A 205 -22.19 -24.76 16.94
CA VAL A 205 -22.29 -24.03 18.22
C VAL A 205 -22.66 -24.96 19.40
N GLY A 206 -22.73 -26.27 19.16
CA GLY A 206 -23.05 -27.25 20.18
C GLY A 206 -22.41 -28.60 19.90
N SER A 207 -21.13 -28.73 20.22
CA SER A 207 -20.44 -29.99 20.55
C SER A 207 -19.18 -29.64 21.34
#